data_AF-A0A7S2CQ01-F1
#
_entry.id   AF-A0A7S2CQ01-F1
#
_cell.length_a   1.000
_cell.length_b   1.000
_cell.length_c   1.000
_cell.angle_alpha   90.00
_cell.angle_beta   90.00
_cell.angle_gamma   90.00
#
_symmetry.space_group_name_H-M   'P 1'
#
loop_
_entity.id
_entity.type
_entity.pdbx_description
1 polymer ?
#
loop_
_entity_poly.entity_id
_entity_poly.type
_entity_poly.pdbx_seq_one_letter_code
_entity_poly.pdbx_strand_id
1 'polypeptide(L)'
;ELRRYYIERADLARARARRRVMNDFSPALAEKFVWKLNRTWLMKVPCFSLVVERLHLTGEAGMENYLVRVALAMQPEVYVPTERPPARRLYIVTHGLALHRGKKITTG
;
A
#
# COMPACT_ATOMS: atom_id res chain seq x y z
N GLU A 1 11.81 2.01 -23.21
CA GLU A 1 10.62 1.61 -22.43
C GLU A 1 10.82 0.30 -21.66
N LEU A 2 11.36 -0.76 -22.28
CA LEU A 2 11.69 -2.05 -21.64
C LEU A 2 12.48 -1.95 -20.32
N ARG A 3 13.42 -1.00 -20.22
CA ARG A 3 14.24 -0.80 -19.01
C ARG A 3 13.43 -0.30 -17.80
N ARG A 4 12.45 0.60 -18.01
CA ARG A 4 11.53 1.05 -16.94
C ARG A 4 10.60 -0.07 -16.51
N TYR A 5 10.04 -0.80 -17.48
CA TYR A 5 9.22 -1.98 -17.22
C TYR A 5 9.96 -3.05 -16.40
N TYR A 6 11.25 -3.28 -16.69
CA TYR A 6 12.08 -4.22 -15.93
C TYR A 6 12.33 -3.76 -14.48
N ILE A 7 12.60 -2.47 -14.27
CA ILE A 7 12.80 -1.89 -12.93
C ILE A 7 11.50 -1.97 -12.10
N GLU A 8 10.37 -1.59 -12.68
CA GLU A 8 9.06 -1.65 -12.02
C GLU A 8 8.66 -3.10 -11.68
N ARG A 9 8.99 -4.06 -12.57
CA ARG A 9 8.83 -5.48 -12.27
C ARG A 9 9.76 -5.98 -11.18
N ALA A 10 10.97 -5.42 -11.04
CA ALA A 10 11.88 -5.78 -9.96
C ALA A 10 11.32 -5.36 -8.60
N ASP A 11 10.67 -4.19 -8.51
CA ASP A 11 10.00 -3.74 -7.28
C ASP A 11 8.80 -4.63 -6.93
N LEU A 12 7.99 -4.98 -7.93
CA LEU A 12 6.90 -5.93 -7.76
C LEU A 12 7.42 -7.31 -7.30
N ALA A 13 8.51 -7.79 -7.90
CA ALA A 13 9.14 -9.05 -7.53
C ALA A 13 9.66 -9.02 -6.09
N ARG A 14 10.31 -7.93 -5.68
CA ARG A 14 10.74 -7.71 -4.30
C ARG A 14 9.56 -7.70 -3.33
N ALA A 15 8.48 -7.00 -3.66
CA ALA A 15 7.28 -6.93 -2.81
C ALA A 15 6.60 -8.30 -2.69
N ARG A 16 6.52 -9.07 -3.78
CA ARG A 16 6.02 -10.46 -3.77
C ARG A 16 6.91 -11.40 -2.97
N ALA A 17 8.23 -11.29 -3.10
CA ALA A 17 9.19 -12.08 -2.32
C ALA A 17 9.05 -11.81 -0.82
N ARG A 18 8.94 -10.54 -0.41
CA ARG A 18 8.65 -10.18 0.99
C ARG A 18 7.35 -10.81 1.48
N ARG A 19 6.29 -10.81 0.67
CA ARG A 19 5.01 -11.43 1.03
C ARG A 19 5.13 -12.95 1.21
N ARG A 20 5.93 -13.64 0.40
CA ARG A 20 6.20 -15.07 0.59
C ARG A 20 6.88 -15.32 1.93
N VAL A 21 7.92 -14.57 2.26
CA VAL A 21 8.62 -14.69 3.56
C VAL A 21 7.66 -14.40 4.72
N MET A 22 6.76 -13.42 4.58
CA MET A 22 5.75 -13.14 5.61
C MET A 22 4.74 -14.26 5.81
N ASN A 23 4.50 -15.13 4.83
CA ASN A 23 3.60 -16.27 5.01
C ASN A 23 4.19 -17.34 5.94
N ASP A 24 5.52 -17.36 6.09
CA ASP A 24 6.22 -18.28 7.00
C ASP A 24 6.27 -17.72 8.43
N PHE A 25 5.87 -16.46 8.64
CA PHE A 25 5.86 -15.82 9.95
C PHE A 25 4.63 -16.23 10.76
N SER A 26 4.77 -16.24 12.09
CA SER A 26 3.60 -16.28 12.96
C SER A 26 2.75 -15.01 12.77
N PRO A 27 1.42 -15.06 12.96
CA PRO A 27 0.55 -13.90 12.76
C PRO A 27 1.01 -12.64 13.52
N ALA A 28 1.41 -12.81 14.79
CA ALA A 28 1.91 -11.73 15.62
C ALA A 28 3.23 -11.12 15.09
N LEU A 29 4.10 -11.94 14.51
CA LEU A 29 5.35 -11.45 13.91
C LEU A 29 5.09 -10.72 12.60
N ALA A 30 4.17 -11.23 11.77
CA ALA A 30 3.75 -10.59 10.52
C ALA A 30 3.14 -9.20 10.78
N GLU A 31 2.27 -9.08 11.77
CA GLU A 31 1.66 -7.80 12.20
C GLU A 31 2.73 -6.78 12.59
N LYS A 32 3.67 -7.17 13.48
CA LYS A 32 4.78 -6.30 13.91
C LYS A 32 5.68 -5.88 12.76
N PHE A 33 6.01 -6.81 11.87
CA PHE A 33 6.89 -6.55 10.73
C PHE A 33 6.24 -5.59 9.73
N VAL A 34 4.98 -5.85 9.37
CA VAL A 34 4.21 -5.02 8.42
C VAL A 34 4.01 -3.61 8.96
N TRP A 35 3.71 -3.48 10.25
CA TRP A 35 3.60 -2.16 10.88
C TRP A 35 4.90 -1.38 10.79
N LYS A 36 6.03 -1.99 11.19
CA LYS A 36 7.36 -1.34 11.08
C LYS A 36 7.68 -0.91 9.65
N LEU A 37 7.32 -1.72 8.66
CA LEU A 37 7.61 -1.44 7.26
C LEU A 37 6.74 -0.29 6.69
N ASN A 38 5.45 -0.24 7.04
CA ASN A 38 4.48 0.61 6.34
C ASN A 38 4.01 1.82 7.16
N ARG A 39 4.27 1.88 8.47
CA ARG A 39 3.77 2.92 9.37
C ARG A 39 3.99 4.32 8.80
N THR A 40 5.23 4.69 8.48
CA THR A 40 5.58 6.04 8.05
C THR A 40 4.80 6.49 6.81
N TRP A 41 4.54 5.57 5.88
CA TRP A 41 3.80 5.87 4.66
C TRP A 41 2.28 5.85 4.89
N LEU A 42 1.74 4.85 5.62
CA LEU A 42 0.30 4.75 5.95
C LEU A 42 -0.21 6.00 6.66
N MET A 43 0.59 6.54 7.56
CA MET A 43 0.26 7.75 8.33
C MET A 43 0.15 9.01 7.46
N LYS A 44 0.66 8.96 6.23
CA LYS A 44 0.61 10.08 5.26
C LYS A 44 -0.48 9.92 4.22
N VAL A 45 -1.12 8.75 4.12
CA VAL A 45 -2.14 8.51 3.10
C VAL A 45 -3.39 9.33 3.44
N PRO A 46 -3.87 10.22 2.55
CA PRO A 46 -4.97 11.13 2.87
C PRO A 46 -6.26 10.44 3.30
N CYS A 47 -6.57 9.25 2.76
CA CYS A 47 -7.79 8.53 3.14
C CYS A 47 -7.76 7.93 4.56
N PHE A 48 -6.60 7.94 5.24
CA PHE A 48 -6.47 7.50 6.62
C PHE A 48 -6.28 8.65 7.62
N SER A 49 -6.35 9.91 7.17
CA SER A 49 -6.08 11.09 8.02
C SER A 49 -6.88 11.09 9.34
N LEU A 50 -8.18 10.78 9.29
CA LEU A 50 -9.04 10.72 10.48
C LEU A 50 -8.66 9.59 11.45
N VAL A 51 -8.21 8.45 10.91
CA VAL A 51 -7.75 7.32 11.73
C VAL A 51 -6.44 7.68 12.42
N VAL A 52 -5.54 8.33 11.68
CA VAL A 52 -4.24 8.81 12.16
C VAL A 52 -4.41 9.87 13.24
N GLU A 53 -5.31 10.83 13.03
CA GLU A 53 -5.64 11.86 14.02
C GLU A 53 -6.15 11.24 15.31
N ARG A 54 -7.11 10.31 15.23
CA ARG A 54 -7.61 9.58 16.40
C ARG A 54 -6.50 8.80 17.11
N LEU A 55 -5.66 8.09 16.37
CA LEU A 55 -4.54 7.34 16.94
C LEU A 55 -3.60 8.24 17.74
N HIS A 56 -3.30 9.46 17.27
CA HIS A 56 -2.47 10.41 18.00
C HIS A 56 -3.16 10.98 19.23
N LEU A 57 -4.46 11.24 19.17
CA LEU A 57 -5.22 11.85 20.26
C LEU A 57 -5.53 10.87 21.40
N THR A 58 -5.91 9.64 21.08
CA THR A 58 -6.39 8.67 22.06
C THR A 58 -5.37 7.58 22.39
N GLY A 59 -4.36 7.37 21.54
CA GLY A 59 -3.43 6.25 21.68
C GLY A 59 -4.11 4.87 21.60
N GLU A 60 -5.34 4.80 21.06
CA GLU A 60 -6.11 3.56 21.02
C GLU A 60 -5.41 2.50 20.16
N ALA A 61 -4.99 1.40 20.79
CA ALA A 61 -4.43 0.23 20.12
C ALA A 61 -5.35 -0.33 19.02
N GLY A 62 -6.67 -0.06 19.09
CA GLY A 62 -7.64 -0.44 18.07
C GLY A 62 -7.38 0.22 16.71
N MET A 63 -6.98 1.49 16.68
CA MET A 63 -6.70 2.23 15.43
C MET A 63 -5.40 1.77 14.79
N GLU A 64 -4.38 1.47 15.60
CA GLU A 64 -3.15 0.85 15.13
C GLU A 64 -3.47 -0.52 14.51
N ASN A 65 -4.20 -1.38 15.21
CA ASN A 65 -4.60 -2.69 14.72
C ASN A 65 -5.37 -2.61 13.40
N TYR A 66 -6.26 -1.62 13.24
CA TYR A 66 -6.95 -1.38 11.97
C TYR A 66 -5.96 -1.10 10.84
N LEU A 67 -5.00 -0.18 11.03
CA LEU A 67 -3.99 0.14 10.02
C LEU A 67 -3.07 -1.05 9.71
N VAL A 68 -2.72 -1.86 10.72
CA VAL A 68 -1.97 -3.10 10.51
C VAL A 68 -2.76 -4.08 9.64
N ARG A 69 -4.06 -4.26 9.90
CA ARG A 69 -4.94 -5.13 9.09
C ARG A 69 -5.06 -4.63 7.66
N VAL A 70 -5.19 -3.32 7.45
CA VAL A 70 -5.17 -2.71 6.12
C VAL A 70 -3.85 -3.04 5.40
N ALA A 71 -2.72 -2.82 6.07
CA ALA A 71 -1.40 -3.05 5.51
C ALA A 71 -1.15 -4.52 5.12
N LEU A 72 -1.66 -5.47 5.90
CA LEU A 72 -1.63 -6.90 5.58
C LEU A 72 -2.50 -7.25 4.35
N ALA A 73 -3.65 -6.60 4.22
CA ALA A 73 -4.60 -6.84 3.14
C ALA A 73 -4.14 -6.23 1.80
N MET A 74 -3.34 -5.16 1.83
CA MET A 74 -2.83 -4.48 0.65
C MET A 74 -2.06 -5.41 -0.28
N GLN A 75 -2.22 -5.25 -1.60
CA GLN A 75 -1.50 -6.01 -2.61
C GLN A 75 -0.81 -5.07 -3.62
N PRO A 76 0.47 -5.28 -3.95
CA PRO A 76 1.14 -4.51 -4.98
C PRO A 76 0.68 -5.00 -6.36
N GLU A 77 0.24 -4.06 -7.19
CA GLU A 77 -0.17 -4.30 -8.58
C GLU A 77 0.55 -3.30 -9.50
N VAL A 78 0.92 -3.74 -10.70
CA VAL A 78 1.55 -2.91 -11.75
C VAL A 78 0.71 -3.03 -12.99
N TYR A 79 0.37 -1.90 -13.58
CA TYR A 79 -0.44 -1.80 -14.78
C TYR A 79 0.39 -1.21 -15.92
N VAL A 80 0.23 -1.73 -17.13
CA VAL A 80 0.84 -1.13 -18.32
C VAL A 80 0.05 0.10 -18.77
N PRO A 81 0.66 1.03 -19.54
CA PRO A 81 -0.09 2.16 -20.10
C PRO A 81 -1.35 1.67 -20.82
N THR A 82 -2.47 2.37 -20.64
CA THR A 82 -3.82 2.07 -21.17
C THR A 82 -4.58 0.90 -20.53
N GLU A 83 -3.93 0.10 -19.68
CA GLU A 83 -4.61 -0.95 -18.93
C GLU A 83 -5.58 -0.36 -17.91
N ARG A 84 -6.76 -0.97 -17.77
CA ARG A 84 -7.78 -0.53 -16.82
C ARG A 84 -7.74 -1.40 -15.57
N PRO A 85 -7.54 -0.82 -14.37
CA PRO A 85 -7.56 -1.59 -13.14
C PRO A 85 -8.98 -2.11 -12.85
N PRO A 86 -9.12 -3.27 -12.18
CA PRO A 86 -10.41 -3.79 -11.76
C PRO A 86 -11.23 -2.79 -10.92
N ALA A 87 -12.55 -2.77 -11.13
CA ALA A 87 -13.46 -1.92 -10.37
C ALA A 87 -13.63 -2.39 -8.91
N ARG A 88 -14.20 -1.52 -8.06
CA ARG A 88 -14.53 -1.79 -6.65
C ARG A 88 -13.32 -2.07 -5.74
N ARG A 89 -12.17 -1.46 -6.05
CA ARG A 89 -10.97 -1.48 -5.21
C ARG A 89 -10.47 -0.06 -5.00
N LEU A 90 -9.90 0.20 -3.82
CA LEU A 90 -9.18 1.43 -3.55
C LEU A 90 -7.72 1.25 -3.95
N TYR A 91 -7.23 2.10 -4.85
CA TYR A 91 -5.85 2.09 -5.30
C TYR A 91 -5.10 3.28 -4.71
N ILE A 92 -3.87 3.03 -4.28
CA ILE A 92 -2.94 4.09 -3.90
C ILE A 92 -1.79 4.05 -4.91
N VAL A 93 -1.68 5.11 -5.70
CA VAL A 93 -0.64 5.24 -6.72
C VAL A 93 0.67 5.58 -6.02
N THR A 94 1.63 4.66 -6.06
CA THR A 94 2.97 4.89 -5.48
C THR A 94 3.96 5.39 -6.51
N HIS A 95 3.81 4.98 -7.78
CA HIS A 95 4.66 5.35 -8.89
C HIS A 95 3.83 5.48 -10.17
N GLY A 96 4.21 6.41 -11.05
CA GLY A 96 3.55 6.64 -12.33
C GLY A 96 2.41 7.66 -12.25
N LEU A 97 1.52 7.60 -13.25
CA LEU A 97 0.42 8.55 -13.40
C LEU A 97 -0.86 7.80 -13.75
N ALA A 98 -1.94 8.10 -13.02
CA ALA A 98 -3.27 7.60 -13.29
C ALA A 98 -4.18 8.69 -13.87
N LEU A 99 -5.07 8.31 -14.78
CA LEU A 99 -6.07 9.18 -15.37
C LEU A 99 -7.46 8.71 -14.94
N HIS A 100 -8.31 9.64 -14.49
CA HIS A 100 -9.73 9.38 -14.26
C HIS A 100 -10.56 10.37 -15.07
N ARG A 101 -11.39 9.85 -15.99
CA ARG A 101 -12.22 10.66 -16.90
C ARG A 101 -11.42 11.76 -17.63
N GLY A 102 -10.22 11.42 -18.10
CA GLY A 102 -9.32 12.35 -18.81
C GLY A 102 -8.55 13.32 -17.91
N LYS A 103 -8.79 13.33 -16.59
CA LYS A 103 -8.06 14.17 -15.63
C LYS A 103 -6.94 13.38 -14.96
N LYS A 104 -5.77 14.00 -14.82
CA LYS A 104 -4.64 13.47 -14.05
C LYS A 104 -5.03 13.39 -12.58
N ILE A 105 -4.90 12.20 -11.98
CA ILE A 105 -5.00 12.02 -10.54
C ILE A 105 -3.60 12.25 -9.99
N THR A 106 -3.38 13.42 -9.37
CA THR A 106 -2.19 13.67 -8.57
C THR A 106 -2.50 13.24 -7.14
N THR A 107 -1.89 12.15 -6.69
CA THR A 107 -1.76 11.87 -5.26
C THR A 107 -0.72 12.83 -4.69
N GLY A 108 -1.14 13.74 -3.81
CA GLY A 108 -0.24 14.54 -2.99
C GLY A 108 0.48 13.70 -1.94
#